data_AF-A0A378BV56-F1
#
_entry.id   AF-A0A378BV56-F1
#
_cell.length_a   1.000
_cell.length_b   1.000
_cell.length_c   1.000
_cell.angle_alpha   90.00
_cell.angle_beta   90.00
_cell.angle_gamma   90.00
#
_symmetry.space_group_name_H-M   'P 1'
#
loop_
_entity.id
_entity.type
_entity.pdbx_description
1 polymer ?
#
loop_
_entity_poly.entity_id
_entity_poly.type
_entity_poly.pdbx_seq_one_letter_code
_entity_poly.pdbx_strand_id
1 'polypeptide(L)'
;MRWLLDATVDGHLRAERGEICLGTIDSWLLWNLTAGEAFCCDYSNAARTQLLNLHRGEWDDEMLALFGIPRAALPDIKPSSGLFGHTRGLAAIPDGIPIMAMIGDSHAALFGHALGEAGCVKATYGTGSSVMAPVKSAKCDIDALATTVAWHDGDQLVWGLEGNIPHNRRCRRLDGGQHRPERTLCRRAGP
;
A
#
# COMPACT_ATOMS: atom_id res chain seq x y z
N MET A 1 -10.53 1.29 8.10
CA MET A 1 -11.86 1.23 7.46
C MET A 1 -12.97 1.22 8.49
N ARG A 2 -13.02 0.26 9.43
CA ARG A 2 -14.06 0.18 10.49
C ARG A 2 -14.35 1.50 11.20
N TRP A 3 -13.30 2.17 11.70
CA TRP A 3 -13.45 3.45 12.38
C TRP A 3 -14.16 4.53 11.53
N LEU A 4 -13.96 4.54 10.21
CA LEU A 4 -14.65 5.48 9.31
C LEU A 4 -16.15 5.18 9.24
N LEU A 5 -16.54 3.91 9.24
CA LEU A 5 -17.95 3.51 9.27
C LEU A 5 -18.57 3.89 10.63
N ASP A 6 -17.88 3.61 11.74
CA ASP A 6 -18.34 3.94 13.09
C ASP A 6 -18.50 5.45 13.30
N ALA A 7 -17.63 6.25 12.69
CA ALA A 7 -17.65 7.72 12.78
C ALA A 7 -18.65 8.38 11.80
N THR A 8 -19.23 7.62 10.88
CA THR A 8 -20.20 8.12 9.90
C THR A 8 -21.62 7.81 10.36
N VAL A 9 -22.51 8.80 10.31
CA VAL A 9 -23.95 8.58 10.59
C VAL A 9 -24.49 7.50 9.67
N ASP A 10 -25.04 6.45 10.27
CA ASP A 10 -25.54 5.23 9.62
C ASP A 10 -24.50 4.55 8.70
N GLY A 11 -23.21 4.73 8.99
CA GLY A 11 -22.12 4.32 8.08
C GLY A 11 -22.17 2.85 7.67
N HIS A 12 -22.45 1.95 8.62
CA HIS A 12 -22.59 0.51 8.34
C HIS A 12 -23.77 0.20 7.42
N LEU A 13 -24.97 0.70 7.74
CA LEU A 13 -26.17 0.49 6.92
C LEU A 13 -26.02 1.05 5.51
N ARG A 14 -25.38 2.21 5.37
CA ARG A 14 -25.12 2.85 4.08
C ARG A 14 -24.09 2.07 3.27
N ALA A 15 -23.06 1.53 3.90
CA ALA A 15 -22.10 0.62 3.27
C ALA A 15 -22.75 -0.68 2.80
N GLU A 16 -23.66 -1.28 3.60
CA GLU A 16 -24.43 -2.47 3.20
C GLU A 16 -25.36 -2.20 2.00
N ARG A 17 -25.90 -0.98 1.89
CA ARG A 17 -26.73 -0.55 0.76
C ARG A 17 -25.94 -0.13 -0.48
N GLY A 18 -24.60 -0.16 -0.43
CA GLY A 18 -23.75 0.28 -1.53
C GLY A 18 -23.70 1.80 -1.72
N GLU A 19 -24.13 2.57 -0.72
CA GLU A 19 -24.06 4.05 -0.73
C GLU A 19 -22.67 4.57 -0.30
N ILE A 20 -21.82 3.69 0.25
CA ILE A 20 -20.45 4.00 0.66
C ILE A 20 -19.50 2.97 0.05
N CYS A 21 -18.46 3.49 -0.60
CA CYS A 21 -17.34 2.71 -1.12
C CYS A 21 -16.12 2.87 -0.18
N LEU A 22 -15.47 1.76 0.15
CA LEU A 22 -14.26 1.68 0.97
C LEU A 22 -13.11 1.15 0.11
N GLY A 23 -12.22 2.03 -0.33
CA GLY A 23 -11.05 1.66 -1.13
C GLY A 23 -9.78 2.32 -0.63
N THR A 24 -8.65 1.80 -1.08
CA THR A 24 -7.34 2.45 -0.99
C THR A 24 -7.24 3.59 -2.02
N ILE A 25 -6.12 4.32 -2.01
CA ILE A 25 -5.93 5.51 -2.86
C ILE A 25 -6.01 5.17 -4.35
N ASP A 26 -5.55 4.00 -4.76
CA ASP A 26 -5.63 3.49 -6.12
C ASP A 26 -7.09 3.38 -6.59
N SER A 27 -7.98 2.77 -5.79
CA SER A 27 -9.42 2.71 -6.11
C SER A 27 -10.07 4.08 -6.17
N TRP A 28 -9.68 4.99 -5.27
CA TRP A 28 -10.20 6.36 -5.28
C TRP A 28 -9.76 7.12 -6.53
N LEU A 29 -8.48 7.01 -6.92
CA LEU A 29 -7.98 7.62 -8.16
C LEU A 29 -8.70 7.05 -9.37
N LEU A 30 -8.85 5.73 -9.45
CA LEU A 30 -9.57 5.08 -10.54
C LEU A 30 -11.01 5.59 -10.64
N TRP A 31 -11.73 5.66 -9.52
CA TRP A 31 -13.10 6.17 -9.48
C TRP A 31 -13.19 7.58 -10.06
N ASN A 32 -12.29 8.48 -9.65
CA ASN A 32 -12.28 9.85 -10.17
C ASN A 32 -11.87 9.93 -11.64
N LEU A 33 -10.88 9.13 -12.06
CA LEU A 33 -10.41 9.11 -13.44
C LEU A 33 -11.47 8.56 -14.40
N THR A 34 -12.33 7.67 -13.93
CA THR A 34 -13.36 7.00 -14.74
C THR A 34 -14.74 7.63 -14.56
N ALA A 35 -14.83 8.80 -13.92
CA ALA A 35 -16.11 9.46 -13.59
C ALA A 35 -17.12 8.55 -12.86
N GLY A 36 -16.63 7.65 -12.01
CA GLY A 36 -17.42 6.69 -11.23
C GLY A 36 -17.79 5.40 -11.96
N GLU A 37 -17.26 5.16 -13.17
CA GLU A 37 -17.57 3.94 -13.93
C GLU A 37 -16.82 2.69 -13.45
N ALA A 38 -15.70 2.86 -12.74
CA ALA A 38 -14.92 1.74 -12.24
C ALA A 38 -14.57 1.91 -10.75
N PHE A 39 -14.83 0.86 -9.97
CA PHE A 39 -14.41 0.74 -8.58
C PHE A 39 -13.70 -0.61 -8.37
N CYS A 40 -12.40 -0.62 -8.58
CA CYS A 40 -11.56 -1.79 -8.35
C CYS A 40 -10.21 -1.40 -7.71
N CYS A 41 -9.50 -2.39 -7.18
CA CYS A 41 -8.11 -2.29 -6.73
C CYS A 41 -7.30 -3.43 -7.31
N ASP A 42 -5.97 -3.32 -7.22
CA ASP A 42 -5.10 -4.46 -7.52
C ASP A 42 -4.78 -5.29 -6.27
N TYR A 43 -4.29 -6.50 -6.50
CA TYR A 43 -3.92 -7.42 -5.41
C TYR A 43 -2.87 -6.86 -4.45
N SER A 44 -1.91 -6.06 -4.93
CA SER A 44 -0.88 -5.48 -4.06
C SER A 44 -1.47 -4.49 -3.06
N ASN A 45 -2.40 -3.62 -3.49
CA ASN A 45 -3.11 -2.72 -2.59
C ASN A 45 -4.11 -3.46 -1.70
N ALA A 46 -4.85 -4.44 -2.24
CA ALA A 46 -5.79 -5.26 -1.47
C ALA A 46 -5.08 -5.98 -0.30
N ALA A 47 -3.88 -6.51 -0.53
CA ALA A 47 -3.08 -7.19 0.50
C ALA A 47 -2.70 -6.28 1.69
N ARG A 48 -2.76 -4.95 1.53
CA ARG A 48 -2.44 -3.98 2.60
C ARG A 48 -3.61 -3.61 3.48
N THR A 49 -4.81 -4.10 3.17
CA THR A 49 -6.03 -3.79 3.93
C THR A 49 -6.21 -4.65 5.18
N GLN A 50 -5.47 -5.75 5.30
CA GLN A 50 -5.70 -6.84 6.27
C GLN A 50 -7.03 -7.61 6.07
N LEU A 51 -7.73 -7.37 4.95
CA LEU A 51 -9.01 -8.02 4.64
C LEU A 51 -8.87 -9.08 3.53
N LEU A 52 -7.72 -9.15 2.87
CA LEU A 52 -7.45 -10.10 1.78
C LEU A 52 -6.84 -11.39 2.33
N ASN A 53 -7.39 -12.53 1.94
CA ASN A 53 -6.77 -13.83 2.15
C ASN A 53 -5.63 -14.02 1.14
N LEU A 54 -4.37 -14.01 1.60
CA LEU A 54 -3.19 -14.08 0.73
C LEU A 54 -3.01 -15.42 -0.01
N HIS A 55 -3.65 -16.49 0.47
CA HIS A 55 -3.58 -17.82 -0.16
C HIS A 55 -4.61 -17.98 -1.28
N ARG A 56 -5.81 -17.43 -1.07
CA ARG A 56 -6.93 -17.53 -2.02
C ARG A 56 -6.98 -16.36 -3.01
N GLY A 57 -6.43 -15.20 -2.64
CA GLY A 57 -6.55 -13.98 -3.45
C GLY A 57 -7.95 -13.36 -3.41
N GLU A 58 -8.71 -13.61 -2.35
CA GLU A 58 -10.08 -13.12 -2.21
C GLU A 58 -10.25 -12.36 -0.89
N TRP A 59 -11.23 -11.45 -0.86
CA TRP A 59 -11.69 -10.88 0.42
C TRP A 59 -12.11 -11.99 1.37
N ASP A 60 -11.56 -11.96 2.59
CA ASP A 60 -11.71 -12.98 3.60
C ASP A 60 -12.93 -12.72 4.48
N ASP A 61 -13.96 -13.56 4.37
CA ASP A 61 -15.24 -13.32 5.03
C ASP A 61 -15.13 -13.35 6.57
N GLU A 62 -14.19 -14.10 7.14
CA GLU A 62 -13.94 -14.10 8.59
C GLU A 62 -13.35 -12.76 9.04
N MET A 63 -12.37 -12.24 8.30
CA MET A 63 -11.78 -10.93 8.58
C MET A 63 -12.78 -9.78 8.35
N LEU A 64 -13.62 -9.87 7.32
CA LEU A 64 -14.71 -8.92 7.08
C LEU A 64 -15.70 -8.91 8.24
N ALA A 65 -16.12 -10.08 8.71
CA ALA A 65 -17.02 -10.20 9.87
C ALA A 65 -16.36 -9.66 11.15
N LEU A 66 -15.08 -10.01 11.41
CA LEU A 66 -14.32 -9.57 12.58
C LEU A 66 -14.23 -8.04 12.65
N PHE A 67 -13.98 -7.38 11.53
CA PHE A 67 -13.89 -5.92 11.47
C PHE A 67 -15.23 -5.22 11.19
N GLY A 68 -16.31 -5.96 10.97
CA GLY A 68 -17.62 -5.41 10.61
C GLY A 68 -17.56 -4.60 9.32
N ILE A 69 -16.95 -5.13 8.26
CA ILE A 69 -16.85 -4.48 6.96
C ILE A 69 -17.80 -5.15 5.98
N PRO A 70 -18.84 -4.45 5.48
CA PRO A 70 -19.71 -4.99 4.45
C PRO A 70 -18.96 -5.24 3.15
N ARG A 71 -19.04 -6.47 2.60
CA ARG A 71 -18.40 -6.82 1.34
C ARG A 71 -18.83 -5.94 0.17
N ALA A 72 -20.10 -5.51 0.17
CA ALA A 72 -20.66 -4.63 -0.86
C ALA A 72 -19.99 -3.25 -0.95
N ALA A 73 -19.28 -2.83 0.11
CA ALA A 73 -18.55 -1.57 0.12
C ALA A 73 -17.12 -1.70 -0.45
N LEU A 74 -16.63 -2.91 -0.67
CA LEU A 74 -15.24 -3.14 -1.11
C LEU A 74 -15.12 -3.18 -2.63
N PRO A 75 -13.97 -2.75 -3.18
CA PRO A 75 -13.70 -2.81 -4.61
C PRO A 75 -13.53 -4.24 -5.10
N ASP A 76 -13.81 -4.46 -6.39
CA ASP A 76 -13.39 -5.67 -7.07
C ASP A 76 -11.86 -5.74 -7.14
N ILE A 77 -11.28 -6.91 -6.92
CA ILE A 77 -9.84 -7.12 -7.00
C ILE A 77 -9.47 -7.59 -8.41
N LYS A 78 -8.50 -6.93 -9.05
CA LYS A 78 -8.03 -7.25 -10.40
C LYS A 78 -6.51 -7.49 -10.44
N PRO A 79 -6.00 -8.18 -11.49
CA PRO A 79 -4.56 -8.29 -11.71
C PRO A 79 -3.89 -6.92 -11.81
N SER A 80 -2.64 -6.80 -11.33
CA SER A 80 -1.92 -5.51 -11.31
C SER A 80 -1.65 -4.94 -12.70
N SER A 81 -1.67 -5.79 -13.73
CA SER A 81 -1.68 -5.42 -15.15
C SER A 81 -2.94 -5.96 -15.82
N GLY A 82 -3.75 -5.08 -16.38
CA GLY A 82 -5.04 -5.40 -16.98
C GLY A 82 -5.91 -4.16 -17.17
N LEU A 83 -7.02 -4.27 -17.89
CA LEU A 83 -7.91 -3.14 -18.10
C LEU A 83 -8.74 -2.84 -16.84
N PHE A 84 -8.49 -1.68 -16.22
CA PHE A 84 -9.25 -1.20 -15.07
C PHE A 84 -10.43 -0.31 -15.48
N GLY A 85 -10.24 0.50 -16.53
CA GLY A 85 -11.25 1.42 -17.05
C GLY A 85 -10.65 2.38 -18.07
N HIS A 86 -11.43 3.38 -18.47
CA HIS A 86 -10.98 4.45 -19.37
C HIS A 86 -11.21 5.81 -18.72
N THR A 87 -10.32 6.76 -18.98
CA THR A 87 -10.50 8.14 -18.50
C THR A 87 -11.78 8.75 -19.06
N ARG A 88 -12.50 9.51 -18.23
CA ARG A 88 -13.74 10.18 -18.62
C ARG A 88 -13.95 11.48 -17.85
N GLY A 89 -14.34 12.54 -18.56
CA GLY A 89 -14.86 13.78 -17.99
C GLY A 89 -13.81 14.65 -17.28
N LEU A 90 -12.52 14.49 -17.57
CA LEU A 90 -11.45 15.26 -16.93
C LEU A 90 -11.05 16.46 -17.78
N ALA A 91 -10.91 17.63 -17.16
CA ALA A 91 -10.56 18.87 -17.89
C ALA A 91 -9.15 18.83 -18.52
N ALA A 92 -8.19 18.13 -17.89
CA ALA A 92 -6.78 18.12 -18.28
C ALA A 92 -6.33 16.80 -18.92
N ILE A 93 -7.18 15.78 -18.97
CA ILE A 93 -6.85 14.44 -19.45
C ILE A 93 -7.87 14.06 -20.52
N PRO A 94 -7.46 13.71 -21.75
CA PRO A 94 -8.38 13.25 -22.78
C PRO A 94 -9.22 12.05 -22.33
N ASP A 95 -10.46 12.00 -22.79
CA ASP A 95 -11.33 10.84 -22.58
C ASP A 95 -10.82 9.63 -23.38
N GLY A 96 -11.12 8.43 -22.87
CA GLY A 96 -10.82 7.17 -23.56
C GLY A 96 -9.39 6.66 -23.40
N ILE A 97 -8.55 7.28 -22.57
CA ILE A 97 -7.21 6.74 -22.28
C ILE A 97 -7.38 5.51 -21.38
N PRO A 98 -6.86 4.33 -21.78
CA PRO A 98 -7.02 3.12 -21.00
C PRO A 98 -6.12 3.15 -19.75
N ILE A 99 -6.70 2.80 -18.61
CA ILE A 99 -5.96 2.59 -17.36
C ILE A 99 -5.63 1.10 -17.28
N MET A 100 -4.37 0.78 -17.57
CA MET A 100 -3.89 -0.60 -17.81
C MET A 100 -3.13 -1.22 -16.64
N ALA A 101 -2.79 -0.44 -15.61
CA ALA A 101 -2.03 -0.93 -14.49
C ALA A 101 -2.35 -0.15 -13.21
N MET A 102 -2.43 -0.88 -12.10
CA MET A 102 -2.54 -0.37 -10.75
C MET A 102 -1.66 -1.25 -9.87
N ILE A 103 -0.80 -0.63 -9.08
CA ILE A 103 0.12 -1.34 -8.19
C ILE A 103 0.55 -0.41 -7.05
N GLY A 104 0.69 -0.96 -5.84
CA GLY A 104 1.17 -0.23 -4.68
C GLY A 104 2.56 0.35 -4.91
N ASP A 105 2.88 1.49 -4.30
CA ASP A 105 4.13 2.24 -4.56
C ASP A 105 5.41 1.40 -4.37
N SER A 106 5.49 0.68 -3.26
CA SER A 106 6.63 -0.11 -2.84
C SER A 106 6.78 -1.35 -3.71
N HIS A 107 5.65 -1.91 -4.11
CA HIS A 107 5.49 -3.05 -5.00
C HIS A 107 5.85 -2.70 -6.44
N ALA A 108 5.44 -1.53 -6.93
CA ALA A 108 5.79 -0.99 -8.24
C ALA A 108 7.29 -0.75 -8.34
N ALA A 109 7.88 -0.17 -7.30
CA ALA A 109 9.33 0.02 -7.23
C ALA A 109 10.07 -1.32 -7.10
N LEU A 110 9.49 -2.33 -6.44
CA LEU A 110 10.07 -3.69 -6.48
C LEU A 110 10.05 -4.24 -7.91
N PHE A 111 8.91 -4.15 -8.60
CA PHE A 111 8.77 -4.60 -9.98
C PHE A 111 9.77 -3.91 -10.92
N GLY A 112 9.88 -2.59 -10.85
CA GLY A 112 10.79 -1.80 -11.69
C GLY A 112 12.28 -2.04 -11.43
N HIS A 113 12.67 -2.45 -10.21
CA HIS A 113 14.07 -2.72 -9.86
C HIS A 113 14.48 -4.19 -9.99
N ALA A 114 13.54 -5.13 -9.80
CA ALA A 114 13.85 -6.56 -9.70
C ALA A 114 13.47 -7.36 -10.96
N LEU A 115 12.71 -6.80 -11.90
CA LEU A 115 12.17 -7.51 -13.08
C LEU A 115 11.50 -8.87 -12.76
N GLY A 116 11.06 -9.08 -11.53
CA GLY A 116 10.45 -10.33 -11.08
C GLY A 116 11.40 -11.48 -10.73
N GLU A 117 12.73 -11.28 -10.71
CA GLU A 117 13.66 -12.36 -10.37
C GLU A 117 13.72 -12.64 -8.85
N ALA A 118 13.63 -13.93 -8.51
CA ALA A 118 13.75 -14.40 -7.13
C ALA A 118 15.19 -14.16 -6.61
N GLY A 119 15.31 -13.54 -5.44
CA GLY A 119 16.60 -13.21 -4.81
C GLY A 119 17.00 -11.73 -4.93
N CYS A 120 16.28 -10.93 -5.73
CA CYS A 120 16.45 -9.48 -5.75
C CYS A 120 15.77 -8.82 -4.55
N VAL A 121 16.55 -8.07 -3.77
CA VAL A 121 16.06 -7.31 -2.62
C VAL A 121 16.06 -5.83 -2.98
N LYS A 122 14.91 -5.18 -2.77
CA LYS A 122 14.76 -3.74 -2.94
C LYS A 122 14.68 -3.08 -1.57
N ALA A 123 15.45 -2.01 -1.37
CA ALA A 123 15.35 -1.17 -0.18
C ALA A 123 15.00 0.27 -0.58
N THR A 124 13.90 0.82 -0.06
CA THR A 124 13.55 2.23 -0.21
C THR A 124 14.02 3.02 1.01
N TYR A 125 14.74 4.12 0.79
CA TYR A 125 15.26 4.98 1.85
C TYR A 125 14.50 6.31 1.93
N GLY A 126 13.49 6.38 2.81
CA GLY A 126 12.69 7.56 3.10
C GLY A 126 12.72 7.95 4.58
N THR A 127 11.68 8.62 5.08
CA THR A 127 11.52 8.93 6.51
C THR A 127 11.31 7.63 7.33
N GLY A 128 10.58 6.67 6.76
CA GLY A 128 10.68 5.25 7.03
C GLY A 128 11.33 4.53 5.85
N SER A 129 11.88 3.35 6.07
CA SER A 129 12.38 2.49 4.99
C SER A 129 11.60 1.21 4.92
N SER A 130 11.45 0.68 3.71
CA SER A 130 10.93 -0.67 3.48
C SER A 130 11.97 -1.48 2.73
N VAL A 131 12.15 -2.72 3.15
CA VAL A 131 12.91 -3.73 2.40
C VAL A 131 11.90 -4.74 1.90
N MET A 132 11.91 -5.02 0.60
CA MET A 132 10.98 -5.94 -0.02
C MET A 132 11.71 -6.89 -0.97
N ALA A 133 11.32 -8.16 -0.96
CA ALA A 133 11.85 -9.18 -1.86
C ALA A 133 10.71 -10.07 -2.38
N PRO A 134 10.71 -10.46 -3.67
CA PRO A 134 9.69 -11.34 -4.21
C PRO A 134 9.94 -12.78 -3.76
N VAL A 135 8.87 -13.49 -3.44
CA VAL A 135 8.88 -14.90 -3.05
C VAL A 135 7.84 -15.69 -3.83
N LYS A 136 8.10 -16.99 -4.01
CA LYS A 136 7.28 -17.87 -4.86
C LYS A 136 5.99 -18.36 -4.20
N SER A 137 5.80 -18.13 -2.90
CA SER A 137 4.61 -18.59 -2.19
C SER A 137 4.30 -17.73 -0.98
N ALA A 138 3.02 -17.69 -0.59
CA ALA A 138 2.56 -17.08 0.65
C ALA A 138 3.10 -17.79 1.92
N LYS A 139 3.52 -19.05 1.80
CA LYS A 139 4.10 -19.80 2.91
C LYS A 139 5.55 -19.36 3.08
N CYS A 140 5.79 -18.56 4.11
CA CYS A 140 7.13 -18.18 4.50
C CYS A 140 7.27 -18.31 6.01
N ASP A 141 8.27 -19.07 6.44
CA ASP A 141 8.54 -19.35 7.86
C ASP A 141 9.41 -18.25 8.50
N ILE A 142 9.29 -17.00 8.03
CA ILE A 142 10.05 -15.86 8.55
C ILE A 142 9.11 -14.98 9.38
N ASP A 143 9.06 -15.24 10.68
CA ASP A 143 8.18 -14.55 11.64
C ASP A 143 8.45 -13.04 11.77
N ALA A 144 9.65 -12.59 11.39
CA ALA A 144 10.08 -11.19 11.53
C ALA A 144 9.61 -10.28 10.39
N LEU A 145 9.07 -10.85 9.30
CA LEU A 145 8.70 -10.11 8.08
C LEU A 145 7.21 -10.31 7.77
N ALA A 146 6.60 -9.30 7.16
CA ALA A 146 5.23 -9.41 6.68
C ALA A 146 5.22 -10.06 5.29
N THR A 147 4.44 -11.12 5.12
CA THR A 147 4.09 -11.63 3.80
C THR A 147 3.00 -10.76 3.17
N THR A 148 3.17 -10.42 1.90
CA THR A 148 2.22 -9.63 1.12
C THR A 148 2.10 -10.19 -0.31
N VAL A 149 1.15 -9.69 -1.11
CA VAL A 149 1.17 -9.91 -2.56
C VAL A 149 2.06 -8.84 -3.17
N ALA A 150 3.08 -9.25 -3.93
CA ALA A 150 3.95 -8.35 -4.69
C ALA A 150 3.21 -7.75 -5.90
N TRP A 151 2.62 -8.59 -6.74
CA TRP A 151 1.73 -8.19 -7.84
C TRP A 151 1.00 -9.43 -8.38
N HIS A 152 0.10 -9.23 -9.33
CA HIS A 152 -0.42 -10.29 -10.19
C HIS A 152 -0.14 -9.94 -11.65
N ASP A 153 0.53 -10.84 -12.36
CA ASP A 153 1.09 -10.61 -13.70
C ASP A 153 0.13 -10.91 -14.87
N GLY A 154 -1.15 -11.15 -14.58
CA GLY A 154 -2.15 -11.65 -15.53
C GLY A 154 -2.43 -13.15 -15.42
N ASP A 155 -1.45 -13.95 -15.01
CA ASP A 155 -1.59 -15.41 -14.90
C ASP A 155 -1.60 -15.90 -13.46
N GLN A 156 -0.75 -15.35 -12.60
CA GLN A 156 -0.58 -15.81 -11.22
C GLN A 156 -0.24 -14.69 -10.23
N LEU A 157 -0.49 -14.98 -8.95
CA LEU A 157 -0.03 -14.16 -7.83
C LEU A 157 1.47 -14.36 -7.61
N VAL A 158 2.18 -13.24 -7.47
CA VAL A 158 3.56 -13.20 -6.96
C VAL A 158 3.52 -12.63 -5.56
N TRP A 159 4.17 -13.27 -4.59
CA TRP A 159 4.20 -12.81 -3.21
C TRP A 159 5.47 -12.02 -2.94
N GLY A 160 5.46 -11.27 -1.84
CA GLY A 160 6.60 -10.52 -1.35
C GLY A 160 6.76 -10.70 0.15
N LEU A 161 8.00 -10.62 0.61
CA LEU A 161 8.32 -10.39 2.02
C LEU A 161 8.68 -8.93 2.19
N GLU A 162 8.15 -8.32 3.24
CA GLU A 162 8.36 -6.92 3.53
C GLU A 162 8.79 -6.72 4.98
N GLY A 163 9.94 -6.08 5.14
CA GLY A 163 10.42 -5.54 6.40
C GLY A 163 10.19 -4.04 6.43
N ASN A 164 9.30 -3.58 7.31
CA ASN A 164 9.08 -2.15 7.51
C ASN A 164 9.95 -1.63 8.66
N ILE A 165 10.76 -0.61 8.36
CA ILE A 165 11.60 0.09 9.32
C ILE A 165 11.00 1.47 9.55
N PRO A 166 10.19 1.64 10.62
CA PRO A 166 9.37 2.84 10.81
C PRO A 166 10.17 4.11 11.11
N HIS A 167 11.46 3.99 11.48
CA HIS A 167 12.27 5.11 11.95
C HIS A 167 13.70 5.06 11.38
N ASN A 168 13.90 5.58 10.17
CA ASN A 168 15.27 5.71 9.60
C ASN A 168 15.84 7.14 9.65
N ARG A 169 15.00 8.17 9.80
CA ARG A 169 15.43 9.58 9.84
C ARG A 169 15.09 10.36 11.11
N ARG A 170 14.87 9.70 12.25
CA ARG A 170 14.78 10.41 13.54
C ARG A 170 16.14 10.88 14.10
N CYS A 171 17.21 10.82 13.30
CA CYS A 171 18.45 11.58 13.55
C CYS A 171 18.40 13.05 13.07
N ARG A 172 17.26 13.57 12.57
CA ARG A 172 17.11 15.04 12.38
C ARG A 172 17.16 15.84 13.69
N ARG A 173 17.11 15.17 14.86
CA ARG A 173 17.30 15.82 16.16
C ARG A 173 18.74 16.26 16.42
N LEU A 174 19.71 15.85 15.59
CA LEU A 174 21.11 16.29 15.72
C LEU A 174 21.40 17.61 15.00
N ASP A 175 20.59 18.01 14.00
CA ASP A 175 20.81 19.27 13.27
C ASP A 175 19.93 20.45 13.75
N GLY A 176 18.99 20.20 14.67
CA GLY A 176 17.93 21.16 15.01
C GLY A 176 18.00 21.82 16.39
N GLY A 177 19.05 21.59 17.20
CA GLY A 177 19.04 22.10 18.57
C GLY A 177 20.34 21.96 19.34
N GLN A 178 21.34 22.78 19.02
CA GLN A 178 22.30 23.32 19.99
C GLN A 178 23.15 24.44 19.34
N HIS A 179 22.55 25.61 19.14
CA HIS A 179 23.30 26.85 19.06
C HIS A 179 23.27 27.52 20.44
N ARG A 180 24.25 27.18 21.28
CA ARG A 180 24.74 28.07 22.35
C ARG A 180 26.25 28.19 22.19
N PRO A 181 26.81 29.40 22.06
CA PRO A 181 28.25 29.58 22.01
C PRO A 181 28.75 29.68 23.45
N GLU A 182 29.44 28.65 23.95
CA GLU A 182 30.29 28.82 25.13
C GLU A 182 31.75 29.01 24.69
N ARG A 183 32.22 30.21 24.99
CA ARG A 183 33.58 30.68 24.83
C ARG A 183 34.50 29.97 25.82
N THR A 184 35.68 29.59 25.33
CA THR A 184 36.99 29.71 25.99
C THR A 184 37.13 29.16 27.42
N LEU A 185 37.90 28.08 27.60
CA LEU A 185 39.00 28.12 28.58
C LEU A 185 40.10 27.11 28.25
N CYS A 186 41.20 27.66 27.75
CA CYS A 186 42.50 27.03 27.67
C CYS A 186 43.06 26.89 29.09
N ARG A 187 43.38 25.67 29.55
CA ARG A 187 44.35 25.45 30.63
C ARG A 187 45.20 24.22 30.33
N ARG A 188 46.49 24.48 30.16
CA ARG A 188 47.59 23.52 30.26
C ARG A 188 47.61 22.87 31.65
N ALA A 189 47.99 21.61 31.72
CA ALA A 189 48.90 21.10 32.74
C ALA A 189 49.59 19.84 32.21
N GLY A 190 50.93 19.89 32.07
CA GLY A 190 51.79 18.72 31.97
C GLY A 190 51.85 17.97 33.31
N PRO A 191 52.77 17.00 33.45
CA PRO A 191 54.22 17.20 33.25
C PRO A 191 54.78 16.64 31.94
#